data_AF-A0A350KPI3-F1
#
_entry.id   AF-A0A350KPI3-F1
#
_cell.length_a   1.000
_cell.length_b   1.000
_cell.length_c   1.000
_cell.angle_alpha   90.00
_cell.angle_beta   90.00
_cell.angle_gamma   90.00
#
_symmetry.space_group_name_H-M   'P 1'
#
loop_
_entity.id
_entity.type
_entity.pdbx_description
1 polymer ?
#
loop_
_entity_poly.entity_id
_entity_poly.type
_entity_poly.pdbx_seq_one_letter_code
_entity_poly.pdbx_strand_id
1 'polypeptide(L)'
;MFGGIVMLSALLSSLVLPAYLLLKGYGWLVLAAFVLSWLRALNALNPYSPAVRSVCRFIDAATEPYLKIFRRFIPPAGMLDVSAMVAWLALIFLQGFVPALLNNLAAALA
;
A
#
# COMPACT_ATOMS: atom_id res chain seq x y z
N MET A 1 -33.19 23.56 -0.91
CA MET A 1 -32.86 22.24 -0.30
C MET A 1 -31.90 21.40 -1.15
N PHE A 2 -31.90 21.50 -2.49
CA PHE A 2 -31.01 20.69 -3.35
C PHE A 2 -29.51 21.02 -3.29
N GLY A 3 -29.10 22.25 -2.98
CA GLY A 3 -27.68 22.65 -3.02
C GLY A 3 -26.78 21.98 -1.99
N GLY A 4 -27.29 21.69 -0.78
CA GLY A 4 -26.47 21.09 0.29
C GLY A 4 -26.09 19.64 0.00
N ILE A 5 -27.03 18.88 -0.58
CA ILE A 5 -26.83 17.46 -0.93
C ILE A 5 -25.85 17.32 -2.10
N VAL A 6 -25.99 18.16 -3.13
CA VAL A 6 -25.05 18.22 -4.27
C VAL A 6 -23.65 18.64 -3.83
N MET A 7 -23.53 19.57 -2.88
CA MET A 7 -22.23 19.95 -2.33
C MET A 7 -21.58 18.81 -1.54
N LEU A 8 -22.38 18.03 -0.79
CA LEU A 8 -21.90 16.86 -0.07
C LEU A 8 -21.37 15.77 -1.01
N SER A 9 -22.09 15.45 -2.10
CA SER A 9 -21.64 14.45 -3.08
C SER A 9 -20.37 14.89 -3.84
N ALA A 10 -20.22 16.19 -4.11
CA ALA A 10 -19.00 16.75 -4.69
C ALA A 10 -17.80 16.64 -3.73
N LEU A 11 -18.00 16.93 -2.43
CA LEU A 11 -16.95 16.78 -1.42
C LEU A 11 -16.49 15.33 -1.30
N LEU A 12 -17.42 14.36 -1.31
CA LEU A 12 -17.08 12.93 -1.28
C LEU A 12 -16.31 12.49 -2.53
N SER A 13 -16.75 12.92 -3.71
CA SER A 13 -16.04 12.63 -4.97
C SER A 13 -14.61 13.18 -4.99
N SER A 14 -14.37 14.34 -4.34
CA SER A 14 -13.04 14.94 -4.28
C SER A 14 -12.01 14.10 -3.50
N LEU A 15 -12.47 13.22 -2.59
CA LEU A 15 -11.61 12.36 -1.77
C LEU A 15 -11.06 11.14 -2.54
N VAL A 16 -11.65 10.83 -3.70
CA VAL A 16 -11.33 9.64 -4.49
C VAL A 16 -9.88 9.69 -4.98
N LEU A 17 -9.46 10.83 -5.54
CA LEU A 17 -8.11 11.01 -6.07
C LEU A 17 -7.03 10.91 -4.98
N PRO A 18 -7.08 11.67 -3.87
CA PRO A 18 -6.06 11.56 -2.83
C PRO A 18 -6.04 10.17 -2.20
N ALA A 19 -7.19 9.53 -1.97
CA ALA A 19 -7.24 8.16 -1.47
C ALA A 19 -6.53 7.18 -2.43
N TYR A 20 -6.81 7.27 -3.73
CA TYR A 20 -6.15 6.45 -4.74
C TYR A 20 -4.63 6.68 -4.77
N LEU A 21 -4.18 7.94 -4.74
CA LEU A 21 -2.76 8.29 -4.77
C LEU A 21 -2.01 7.79 -3.52
N LEU A 22 -2.63 7.90 -2.33
CA LEU A 22 -2.05 7.41 -1.09
C LEU A 22 -1.93 5.88 -1.10
N LEU A 23 -2.99 5.17 -1.51
CA LEU A 23 -2.97 3.71 -1.62
C LEU A 23 -1.95 3.23 -2.65
N LYS A 24 -1.85 3.90 -3.80
CA LYS A 24 -0.89 3.59 -4.86
C LYS A 24 0.54 3.84 -4.40
N GLY A 25 0.80 4.98 -3.78
CA GLY A 25 2.12 5.34 -3.23
C GLY A 25 2.58 4.35 -2.16
N TYR A 26 1.69 4.00 -1.23
CA TYR A 26 1.97 2.97 -0.24
C TYR A 26 2.18 1.59 -0.88
N GLY A 27 1.41 1.26 -1.91
CA GLY A 27 1.62 0.06 -2.74
C GLY A 27 3.03 -0.04 -3.32
N TRP A 28 3.61 1.08 -3.78
CA TRP A 28 5.01 1.11 -4.24
C TRP A 28 6.02 0.87 -3.11
N LEU A 29 5.76 1.37 -1.89
CA LEU A 29 6.60 1.07 -0.73
C LEU A 29 6.58 -0.41 -0.37
N VAL A 30 5.40 -1.04 -0.38
CA VAL A 30 5.26 -2.48 -0.13
C VAL A 30 5.93 -3.30 -1.24
N LEU A 31 5.79 -2.90 -2.50
CA LEU A 31 6.50 -3.52 -3.61
C LEU A 31 8.02 -3.38 -3.43
N ALA A 32 8.51 -2.23 -2.99
CA ALA A 32 9.93 -2.04 -2.69
C ALA A 32 10.40 -2.97 -1.57
N ALA A 33 9.61 -3.17 -0.51
CA ALA A 33 9.92 -4.13 0.56
C ALA A 33 9.99 -5.58 0.04
N PHE A 34 9.06 -5.96 -0.86
CA PHE A 34 9.08 -7.25 -1.54
C PHE A 34 10.36 -7.43 -2.38
N VAL A 35 10.71 -6.45 -3.20
CA VAL A 35 11.95 -6.48 -4.00
C VAL A 35 13.20 -6.52 -3.10
N LEU A 36 13.22 -5.75 -2.00
CA LEU A 36 14.31 -5.81 -1.02
C LEU A 36 14.45 -7.20 -0.38
N SER A 37 13.37 -7.95 -0.18
CA SER A 37 13.46 -9.33 0.32
C SER A 37 14.22 -10.23 -0.68
N TRP A 38 13.97 -10.09 -1.98
CA TRP A 38 14.69 -10.82 -3.03
C TRP A 38 16.14 -10.38 -3.15
N LEU A 39 16.41 -9.06 -3.13
CA LEU A 39 17.77 -8.54 -3.19
C LEU A 39 18.62 -9.00 -2.00
N ARG A 40 18.01 -9.13 -0.81
CA ARG A 40 18.65 -9.75 0.37
C ARG A 40 18.91 -11.24 0.16
N ALA A 41 17.94 -11.99 -0.36
CA ALA A 41 18.08 -13.43 -0.61
C ALA A 41 19.19 -13.75 -1.63
N LEU A 42 19.37 -12.89 -2.63
CA LEU A 42 20.40 -13.04 -3.66
C LEU A 42 21.77 -12.46 -3.27
N ASN A 43 21.95 -11.94 -2.05
CA ASN A 43 23.14 -11.20 -1.62
C ASN A 43 23.53 -10.05 -2.58
N ALA A 44 22.56 -9.43 -3.24
CA ALA A 44 22.78 -8.36 -4.21
C ALA A 44 22.99 -6.98 -3.56
N LEU A 45 22.73 -6.86 -2.24
CA LEU A 45 22.89 -5.63 -1.48
C LEU A 45 24.25 -5.58 -0.79
N ASN A 46 24.92 -4.43 -0.82
CA ASN A 46 26.11 -4.19 -0.01
C ASN A 46 25.72 -3.65 1.38
N PRO A 47 25.77 -4.46 2.45
CA PRO A 47 25.34 -4.04 3.79
C PRO A 47 26.27 -3.00 4.42
N TYR A 48 27.47 -2.80 3.88
CA TYR A 48 28.43 -1.82 4.40
C TYR A 48 28.14 -0.40 3.95
N SER A 49 27.37 -0.21 2.87
CA SER A 49 26.96 1.12 2.39
C SER A 49 25.94 1.78 3.35
N PRO A 50 26.26 2.95 3.94
CA PRO A 50 25.33 3.66 4.82
C PRO A 50 24.00 4.02 4.14
N ALA A 51 24.04 4.36 2.86
CA ALA A 51 22.87 4.71 2.06
C ALA A 51 21.93 3.51 1.85
N VAL A 52 22.47 2.33 1.55
CA VAL A 52 21.65 1.11 1.41
C VAL A 52 20.99 0.76 2.73
N ARG A 53 21.72 0.86 3.86
CA ARG A 53 21.17 0.60 5.19
C ARG A 53 20.08 1.58 5.61
N SER A 54 20.19 2.86 5.27
CA SER A 54 19.15 3.85 5.61
C SER A 54 17.87 3.60 4.82
N VAL A 55 17.99 3.35 3.51
CA VAL A 55 16.85 3.05 2.63
C VAL A 55 16.14 1.76 3.07
N CYS A 56 16.89 0.67 3.33
CA CYS A 56 16.30 -0.58 3.80
C CYS A 56 15.55 -0.39 5.14
N ARG A 57 16.18 0.29 6.10
CA ARG A 57 15.54 0.56 7.40
C ARG A 57 14.29 1.40 7.28
N PHE A 58 14.29 2.41 6.40
CA PHE A 58 13.11 3.23 6.15
C PHE A 58 11.96 2.41 5.56
N ILE A 59 12.23 1.62 4.52
CA ILE A 59 11.22 0.79 3.86
C ILE A 59 10.69 -0.27 4.82
N ASP A 60 11.57 -0.99 5.52
CA ASP A 60 11.18 -2.00 6.50
C ASP A 60 10.32 -1.33 7.60
N ALA A 61 10.74 -0.20 8.18
CA ALA A 61 9.97 0.50 9.22
C ALA A 61 8.59 1.01 8.74
N ALA A 62 8.52 1.53 7.50
CA ALA A 62 7.27 2.04 6.93
C ALA A 62 6.27 0.92 6.57
N THR A 63 6.77 -0.27 6.22
CA THR A 63 5.94 -1.40 5.76
C THR A 63 5.67 -2.43 6.85
N GLU A 64 6.49 -2.51 7.89
CA GLU A 64 6.37 -3.46 8.99
C GLU A 64 4.96 -3.54 9.63
N PRO A 65 4.30 -2.43 10.01
CA PRO A 65 2.99 -2.53 10.68
C PRO A 65 1.93 -3.22 9.79
N TYR A 66 1.99 -2.98 8.48
CA TYR A 66 1.10 -3.60 7.51
C TYR A 66 1.52 -5.05 7.23
N LEU A 67 2.80 -5.28 6.88
CA LEU A 67 3.32 -6.61 6.55
C LEU A 67 3.22 -7.59 7.71
N LYS A 68 3.37 -7.13 8.96
CA LYS A 68 3.23 -7.95 10.17
C LYS A 68 1.87 -8.64 10.26
N ILE A 69 0.80 -7.99 9.77
CA ILE A 69 -0.54 -8.59 9.72
C ILE A 69 -0.54 -9.79 8.79
N PHE A 70 0.05 -9.67 7.61
CA PHE A 70 0.12 -10.76 6.62
C PHE A 70 1.07 -11.88 7.05
N ARG A 71 2.21 -11.53 7.65
CA ARG A 71 3.19 -12.49 8.20
C ARG A 71 2.61 -13.37 9.29
N ARG A 72 1.54 -12.94 9.97
CA ARG A 72 0.82 -13.78 10.95
C ARG A 72 0.08 -14.95 10.31
N PHE A 73 -0.39 -14.79 9.07
CA PHE A 73 -1.15 -15.81 8.35
C PHE A 73 -0.25 -16.63 7.41
N ILE A 74 0.71 -15.98 6.76
CA ILE A 74 1.65 -16.59 5.83
C ILE A 74 3.06 -16.29 6.35
N PRO A 75 3.62 -17.13 7.23
CA PRO A 75 4.98 -16.93 7.70
C PRO A 75 5.96 -16.97 6.52
N PRO A 76 7.02 -16.15 6.53
CA PRO A 76 8.01 -16.15 5.46
C PRO A 76 8.67 -17.53 5.35
N ALA A 77 8.69 -18.07 4.13
CA ALA A 77 9.33 -19.36 3.84
C ALA A 77 10.81 -19.11 3.48
N GLY A 78 11.67 -19.18 4.50
CA GLY A 78 13.11 -18.90 4.33
C GLY A 78 13.38 -17.41 4.10
N MET A 79 14.18 -17.07 3.08
CA MET A 79 14.57 -15.68 2.75
C MET A 79 13.56 -14.95 1.84
N LEU A 80 12.54 -15.66 1.33
CA LEU A 80 11.53 -15.08 0.43
C LEU A 80 10.27 -14.70 1.21
N ASP A 81 9.94 -13.41 1.20
CA ASP A 81 8.76 -12.90 1.88
C ASP A 81 7.52 -12.98 0.97
N VAL A 82 6.94 -14.18 0.89
CA VAL A 82 5.66 -14.42 0.17
C VAL A 82 4.52 -13.58 0.77
N SER A 83 4.59 -13.26 2.07
CA SER A 83 3.58 -12.44 2.73
C SER A 83 3.55 -11.02 2.16
N ALA A 84 4.71 -10.47 1.77
CA ALA A 84 4.79 -9.15 1.13
C ALA A 84 4.14 -9.13 -0.26
N MET A 85 4.24 -10.22 -1.01
CA MET A 85 3.53 -10.35 -2.29
C MET A 85 2.01 -10.35 -2.10
N VAL A 86 1.51 -11.13 -1.14
CA VAL A 86 0.07 -11.18 -0.82
C VAL A 86 -0.42 -9.84 -0.29
N ALA A 87 0.36 -9.18 0.57
CA ALA A 87 0.07 -7.86 1.09
C ALA A 87 0.00 -6.80 -0.03
N TRP A 88 0.88 -6.90 -1.03
CA TRP A 88 0.85 -6.02 -2.20
C TRP A 88 -0.37 -6.28 -3.08
N LEU A 89 -0.73 -7.54 -3.33
CA LEU A 89 -1.95 -7.90 -4.06
C LEU A 89 -3.22 -7.37 -3.36
N ALA A 90 -3.28 -7.47 -2.03
CA ALA A 90 -4.37 -6.89 -1.24
C ALA A 90 -4.45 -5.36 -1.40
N LEU A 91 -3.30 -4.67 -1.48
CA LEU A 91 -3.28 -3.24 -1.78
C LEU A 91 -3.74 -2.91 -3.19
N ILE A 92 -3.39 -3.72 -4.20
CA ILE A 92 -3.90 -3.54 -5.58
C ILE A 92 -5.42 -3.65 -5.59
N PHE A 93 -5.98 -4.62 -4.87
CA PHE A 93 -7.42 -4.74 -4.70
C PHE A 93 -8.02 -3.48 -4.05
N LEU A 94 -7.43 -3.00 -2.95
CA LEU A 94 -7.89 -1.78 -2.28
C LEU A 94 -7.80 -0.52 -3.14
N GLN A 95 -6.78 -0.42 -4.01
CA GLN A 95 -6.63 0.68 -4.96
C GLN A 95 -7.79 0.77 -5.96
N GLY A 96 -8.43 -0.34 -6.30
CA GLY A 96 -9.65 -0.34 -7.14
C GLY A 96 -10.91 -0.20 -6.30
N PHE A 97 -10.99 -0.96 -5.21
CA PHE A 97 -12.19 -1.06 -4.38
C PHE A 97 -12.54 0.25 -3.66
N VAL A 98 -11.58 0.91 -3.03
CA VAL A 98 -11.84 2.13 -2.22
C VAL A 98 -12.33 3.30 -3.09
N PRO A 99 -11.67 3.66 -4.21
CA PRO A 99 -12.17 4.71 -5.10
C PRO A 99 -13.55 4.39 -5.69
N ALA A 100 -13.80 3.14 -6.07
CA ALA A 100 -15.09 2.71 -6.60
C ALA A 100 -16.21 2.86 -5.55
N LEU A 101 -15.94 2.43 -4.31
CA LEU A 101 -16.87 2.58 -3.21
C LEU A 101 -17.19 4.06 -2.93
N LEU A 102 -16.19 4.92 -2.88
CA LEU A 102 -16.37 6.36 -2.67
C LEU A 102 -17.21 7.01 -3.78
N ASN A 103 -16.94 6.67 -5.04
CA ASN A 103 -17.73 7.14 -6.19
C ASN A 103 -19.19 6.68 -6.12
N ASN A 104 -19.43 5.41 -5.78
CA ASN A 104 -20.79 4.87 -5.67
C ASN A 104 -21.58 5.54 -4.54
N LEU A 105 -20.93 5.82 -3.40
CA LEU A 105 -21.55 6.54 -2.29
C LEU A 105 -21.87 8.00 -2.66
N ALA A 106 -20.95 8.67 -3.37
CA ALA A 106 -21.20 10.02 -3.86
C ALA A 106 -22.37 10.05 -4.85
N ALA A 107 -22.45 9.08 -5.76
CA ALA A 107 -23.53 8.96 -6.74
C ALA A 107 -24.90 8.64 -6.08
N ALA A 108 -24.92 7.86 -5.00
CA ALA A 108 -26.15 7.57 -4.26
C ALA A 108 -26.72 8.79 -3.50
N LEU A 109 -25.89 9.83 -3.30
CA LEU A 109 -26.27 11.08 -2.65
C LEU A 109 -26.57 12.20 -3.65
N ALA A 110 -26.36 12.01 -4.95
CA ALA A 110 -26.62 13.00 -5.99
C ALA A 110 -28.07 12.90 -6.50
#